data_AF-A0A6J5Z4H6-F1
#
_entry.id   AF-A0A6J5Z4H6-F1
#
_cell.length_a   1.000
_cell.length_b   1.000
_cell.length_c   1.000
_cell.angle_alpha   90.00
_cell.angle_beta   90.00
_cell.angle_gamma   90.00
#
_symmetry.space_group_name_H-M   'P 1'
#
loop_
_entity.id
_entity.type
_entity.pdbx_description
1 polymer ?
#
loop_
_entity_poly.entity_id
_entity_poly.type
_entity_poly.pdbx_seq_one_letter_code
_entity_poly.pdbx_strand_id
1 'polypeptide(L)'
;MVSINSVFLFAAIASVPFGGVKNSGYGRIHGAEGLLEYTYARTVVKTRFKIPLKFTSFKRTKLSEKILTTLIKKIHGRNLKNKS
;
A
#
# COMPACT_ATOMS: atom_id res chain seq x y z
N MET A 1 -19.53 -0.55 -20.88
CA MET A 1 -18.87 -0.89 -22.16
C MET A 1 -19.69 -0.31 -23.30
N VAL A 2 -19.07 0.00 -24.44
CA VAL A 2 -19.75 0.60 -25.60
C VAL A 2 -19.18 -0.05 -26.87
N SER A 3 -20.07 -0.46 -27.78
CA SER A 3 -19.73 -0.91 -29.14
C SER A 3 -20.48 -0.06 -30.16
N ILE A 4 -19.85 0.23 -31.29
CA ILE A 4 -20.45 0.97 -32.40
C ILE A 4 -20.78 -0.03 -33.51
N ASN A 5 -22.00 0.04 -34.07
CA ASN A 5 -22.49 -0.85 -35.12
C ASN A 5 -22.46 -2.35 -34.78
N SER A 6 -22.45 -2.69 -33.49
CA SER A 6 -22.51 -4.07 -32.98
C SER A 6 -23.13 -4.11 -31.59
N VAL A 7 -23.74 -5.24 -31.22
CA VAL A 7 -24.50 -5.40 -29.97
C VAL A 7 -23.69 -6.09 -28.85
N PHE A 8 -22.74 -6.97 -29.18
CA PHE A 8 -22.07 -7.81 -28.16
C PHE A 8 -20.60 -8.15 -28.42
N LEU A 9 -20.03 -7.75 -29.56
CA LEU A 9 -18.69 -8.24 -29.97
C LEU A 9 -17.56 -7.87 -29.01
N PHE A 10 -17.71 -6.83 -28.17
CA PHE A 10 -16.73 -6.48 -27.14
C PHE A 10 -16.50 -7.61 -26.12
N ALA A 11 -17.49 -8.49 -25.90
CA ALA A 11 -17.36 -9.66 -25.01
C ALA A 11 -16.40 -10.72 -25.56
N ALA A 12 -16.23 -10.81 -26.88
CA ALA A 12 -15.33 -11.78 -27.52
C ALA A 12 -13.87 -11.34 -27.52
N ILE A 13 -13.57 -10.10 -27.15
CA ILE A 13 -12.22 -9.55 -27.15
C ILE A 13 -11.59 -9.76 -25.76
N ALA A 14 -10.75 -10.79 -25.62
CA ALA A 14 -10.17 -11.16 -24.32
C ALA A 14 -9.23 -10.11 -23.70
N SER A 15 -8.74 -9.14 -24.48
CA SER A 15 -7.82 -8.10 -24.01
C SER A 15 -8.53 -6.90 -23.36
N VAL A 16 -9.82 -6.69 -23.61
CA VAL A 16 -10.57 -5.55 -23.05
C VAL A 16 -11.29 -5.96 -21.77
N PRO A 17 -11.36 -5.10 -20.74
CA PRO A 17 -12.06 -5.41 -19.51
C PRO A 17 -13.58 -5.49 -19.76
N PHE A 18 -14.19 -6.60 -19.35
CA PHE A 18 -15.62 -6.85 -19.42
C PHE A 18 -16.23 -6.81 -18.01
N GLY A 19 -17.19 -5.92 -17.77
CA GLY A 19 -17.78 -5.76 -16.44
C GLY A 19 -18.82 -4.65 -16.37
N GLY A 20 -19.60 -4.68 -15.29
CA GLY A 20 -20.69 -3.73 -15.03
C GLY A 20 -20.26 -2.51 -14.21
N VAL A 21 -21.19 -1.57 -14.05
CA VAL A 21 -21.09 -0.43 -13.13
C VAL A 21 -22.47 -0.11 -12.54
N LYS A 22 -22.54 0.27 -11.26
CA LYS A 22 -23.78 0.53 -10.50
C LYS A 22 -24.69 -0.72 -10.46
N ASN A 23 -25.96 -0.58 -10.82
CA ASN A 23 -26.96 -1.66 -10.79
C ASN A 23 -26.67 -2.79 -11.80
N SER A 24 -25.73 -2.60 -12.72
CA SER A 24 -25.30 -3.64 -13.67
C SER A 24 -24.16 -4.54 -13.15
N GLY A 25 -23.73 -4.31 -11.90
CA GLY A 25 -22.65 -5.06 -11.24
C GLY A 25 -21.38 -4.25 -11.03
N TYR A 26 -20.34 -4.92 -10.53
CA TYR A 26 -19.00 -4.37 -10.32
C TYR A 26 -17.94 -5.42 -10.70
N GLY A 27 -16.68 -4.99 -10.76
CA GLY A 27 -15.54 -5.85 -11.09
C GLY A 27 -15.38 -6.04 -12.59
N ARG A 28 -14.30 -6.73 -12.99
CA ARG A 28 -13.96 -7.00 -14.39
C ARG A 28 -13.54 -8.45 -14.57
N ILE A 29 -13.94 -9.03 -15.68
CA ILE A 29 -13.35 -10.23 -16.26
C ILE A 29 -12.66 -9.81 -17.56
N HIS A 30 -11.72 -10.61 -18.07
CA HIS A 30 -10.87 -10.27 -19.23
C HIS A 30 -9.85 -9.14 -18.99
N GLY A 31 -8.84 -9.09 -19.87
CA GLY A 31 -7.72 -8.16 -19.78
C GLY A 31 -6.87 -8.33 -18.52
N ALA A 32 -5.97 -7.37 -18.29
CA ALA A 32 -5.15 -7.35 -17.08
C ALA A 32 -6.00 -7.17 -15.81
N GLU A 33 -7.02 -6.32 -15.87
CA GLU A 33 -7.94 -6.08 -14.75
C GLU A 33 -8.67 -7.35 -14.31
N GLY A 34 -9.11 -8.19 -15.27
CA GLY A 34 -9.78 -9.44 -14.94
C GLY A 34 -8.85 -10.48 -14.32
N LEU A 35 -7.57 -10.50 -14.70
CA LEU A 35 -6.60 -11.37 -14.02
C LEU A 35 -6.41 -10.94 -12.56
N LEU A 36 -6.35 -9.62 -12.31
CA LEU A 36 -6.18 -9.07 -10.97
C LEU A 36 -7.34 -9.42 -10.03
N GLU A 37 -8.57 -9.49 -10.54
CA GLU A 37 -9.75 -9.90 -9.76
C GLU A 37 -9.68 -11.35 -9.23
N TYR A 38 -8.87 -12.21 -9.85
CA TYR A 38 -8.60 -13.58 -9.37
C TYR A 38 -7.32 -13.69 -8.52
N THR A 39 -6.66 -12.57 -8.26
CA THR A 39 -5.49 -12.51 -7.38
C THR A 39 -5.85 -11.86 -6.06
N TYR A 40 -4.95 -11.98 -5.07
CA TYR A 40 -5.05 -11.20 -3.84
C TYR A 40 -3.83 -10.31 -3.70
N ALA A 41 -4.05 -9.05 -3.34
CA ALA A 41 -2.96 -8.12 -3.05
C ALA A 41 -2.19 -8.61 -1.81
N ARG A 42 -0.90 -8.95 -2.00
CA ARG A 42 -0.02 -9.38 -0.92
C ARG A 42 1.13 -8.39 -0.72
N THR A 43 1.13 -7.72 0.42
CA THR A 43 2.27 -6.86 0.80
C THR A 43 3.33 -7.69 1.53
N VAL A 44 4.58 -7.60 1.05
CA VAL A 44 5.75 -8.21 1.72
C VAL A 44 6.73 -7.13 2.11
N VAL A 45 6.97 -6.97 3.42
CA VAL A 45 7.94 -6.02 3.96
C VAL A 45 9.17 -6.80 4.42
N LYS A 46 10.34 -6.46 3.88
CA LYS A 46 11.62 -7.06 4.26
C LYS A 46 12.61 -5.97 4.65
N THR A 47 13.27 -6.18 5.78
CA THR A 47 14.37 -5.31 6.23
C THR A 47 15.54 -5.39 5.24
N ARG A 48 15.87 -4.28 4.57
CA ARG A 48 17.02 -4.21 3.65
C ARG A 48 18.36 -4.16 4.39
N PHE A 49 18.44 -3.39 5.47
CA PHE A 49 19.66 -3.24 6.28
C PHE A 49 19.36 -3.46 7.77
N LYS A 50 20.21 -4.24 8.44
CA LYS A 50 20.14 -4.43 9.90
C LYS A 50 20.94 -3.31 10.58
N ILE A 51 20.24 -2.27 11.02
CA ILE A 51 20.85 -1.24 11.87
C ILE A 51 20.97 -1.82 13.29
N PRO A 52 22.10 -1.65 14.00
CA PRO A 52 22.27 -2.15 15.37
C PRO A 52 21.39 -1.43 16.41
N LEU A 53 20.54 -0.50 15.97
CA LEU A 53 19.66 0.31 16.81
C LEU A 53 18.20 -0.14 16.60
N LYS A 54 17.66 -0.88 17.58
CA LYS A 54 16.27 -1.36 17.55
C LYS A 54 15.32 -0.33 18.15
N PHE A 55 14.91 0.64 17.34
CA PHE A 55 14.05 1.76 17.76
C PHE A 55 12.72 1.34 18.39
N THR A 56 12.13 0.22 17.97
CA THR A 56 10.80 -0.24 18.42
C THR A 56 10.85 -1.45 19.37
N SER A 57 12.03 -1.86 19.83
CA SER A 57 12.16 -3.00 20.76
C SER A 57 12.08 -2.54 22.21
N PHE A 58 11.50 -3.34 23.11
CA PHE A 58 11.50 -3.08 24.56
C PHE A 58 12.85 -3.40 25.22
N LYS A 59 13.71 -4.23 24.61
CA LYS A 59 15.02 -4.62 25.15
C LYS A 59 16.14 -3.68 24.65
N ARG A 60 15.99 -2.36 24.83
CA ARG A 60 17.01 -1.39 24.40
C ARG A 60 18.17 -1.34 25.39
N THR A 61 19.40 -1.21 24.88
CA THR A 61 20.59 -0.98 25.72
C THR A 61 20.70 0.49 26.11
N LYS A 62 21.42 0.81 27.19
CA LYS A 62 21.61 2.21 27.67
C LYS A 62 22.15 3.15 26.59
N LEU A 63 23.02 2.66 25.71
CA LEU A 63 23.56 3.40 24.58
C LEU A 63 22.50 3.71 23.51
N SER A 64 21.62 2.74 23.23
CA SER A 64 20.49 2.88 22.30
C SER A 64 19.53 3.97 22.76
N GLU A 65 19.19 3.98 24.05
CA GLU A 65 18.30 4.97 24.67
C GLU A 65 18.89 6.39 24.67
N LYS A 66 20.19 6.53 24.92
CA LYS A 66 20.88 7.84 24.85
C LYS A 66 20.84 8.42 23.44
N ILE A 67 21.10 7.60 22.42
CA ILE A 67 21.04 7.99 21.02
C ILE A 67 19.61 8.38 20.63
N LEU A 68 18.62 7.56 21.01
CA LEU A 68 17.21 7.81 20.74
C LEU A 68 16.71 9.10 21.37
N THR A 69 17.00 9.32 22.65
CA THR A 69 16.60 10.53 23.40
C THR A 69 17.21 11.78 22.78
N THR A 70 18.47 11.71 22.35
CA THR A 70 19.17 12.83 21.71
C THR A 70 18.54 13.14 20.34
N LEU A 71 18.23 12.11 19.55
CA LEU A 71 17.54 12.25 18.26
C LEU A 71 16.13 12.84 18.42
N ILE A 72 15.33 12.33 19.35
CA ILE A 72 13.99 12.83 19.63
C ILE A 72 14.06 14.29 20.07
N LYS A 73 14.97 14.65 20.99
CA LYS A 73 15.17 16.05 21.42
C LYS A 73 15.65 16.94 20.28
N LYS A 74 16.47 16.46 19.35
CA LYS A 74 16.92 17.25 18.20
C LYS A 74 15.80 17.48 17.17
N ILE A 75 14.96 16.48 16.92
CA ILE A 75 13.87 16.54 15.93
C ILE A 75 12.62 17.24 16.50
N HIS A 76 12.23 16.93 17.74
CA HIS A 76 11.01 17.42 18.39
C HIS A 76 11.26 18.52 19.44
N GLY A 77 12.51 18.84 19.77
CA GLY A 77 12.85 19.83 20.80
C GLY A 77 12.47 21.28 20.48
N ARG A 78 12.02 21.58 19.24
CA ARG A 78 11.36 22.85 18.93
C ARG A 78 9.93 22.94 19.46
N ASN A 79 9.23 21.83 19.71
CA ASN A 79 7.84 21.80 20.17
C ASN A 79 7.67 21.51 21.68
N LEU A 80 8.71 21.05 22.37
CA LEU A 80 8.64 20.72 23.81
C LEU A 80 8.99 21.89 24.74
N LYS A 81 9.41 23.05 24.20
CA LYS A 81 9.71 24.25 25.00
C LYS A 81 8.46 25.10 25.35
N ASN A 82 7.28 24.79 24.79
CA ASN A 82 6.05 25.57 24.97
C ASN A 82 5.01 24.92 25.92
N LYS A 83 5.43 23.97 26.75
CA LYS A 83 4.60 23.43 27.86
C LYS A 83 5.42 23.44 29.14
N SER A 84 5.56 24.62 29.72
CA SER A 84 5.83 24.85 31.14
C SER A 84 5.08 26.09 31.59
#